data_AF-G5SQW9-F1
#
_entry.id   AF-G5SQW9-F1
#
_cell.length_a   1.000
_cell.length_b   1.000
_cell.length_c   1.000
_cell.angle_alpha   90.00
_cell.angle_beta   90.00
_cell.angle_gamma   90.00
#
_symmetry.space_group_name_H-M   'P 1'
#
loop_
_entity.id
_entity.type
_entity.pdbx_description
1 polymer ?
#
loop_
_entity_poly.entity_id
_entity_poly.type
_entity_poly.pdbx_seq_one_letter_code
_entity_poly.pdbx_strand_id
1 'polypeptide(L)'
;MRYNSFIFILLFGISILSSCINTDITAEEPATIAPKVSPVHAIQPKALLPGGSLFTALTEGGRDTILGKIRRIENQQKKKNPAFTTQIKRDFQYFPVVEAFRENGKTHYRPSKDVVCVDETIPTYYFACYHDRSNFKKEDNPYMYNGVKEVLGQEFADDMVRRYKANKWTISYSYTGGGLNDKIDYAIKESDDGKFFLLKTISPYGGSINACYFKDGKPYICKKDDDGTITGKELQ
;
A
#
# COMPACT_ATOMS: atom_id res chain seq x y z
N MET A 1 19.15 -25.73 -19.65
CA MET A 1 18.67 -24.84 -18.58
C MET A 1 18.04 -23.62 -19.23
N ARG A 2 16.85 -23.21 -18.77
CA ARG A 2 16.00 -22.09 -19.23
C ARG A 2 15.00 -22.37 -20.36
N TYR A 3 13.78 -22.69 -19.93
CA TYR A 3 12.56 -22.18 -20.55
C TYR A 3 11.70 -21.61 -19.42
N ASN A 4 11.15 -20.42 -19.62
CA ASN A 4 9.78 -20.06 -19.23
C ASN A 4 9.47 -18.66 -19.78
N SER A 5 8.82 -18.68 -20.93
CA SER A 5 8.16 -17.54 -21.57
C SER A 5 6.94 -17.14 -20.75
N PHE A 6 6.85 -15.88 -20.33
CA PHE A 6 5.59 -15.30 -19.86
C PHE A 6 5.06 -14.36 -20.93
N ILE A 7 4.10 -14.88 -21.71
CA ILE A 7 3.28 -14.14 -22.66
C ILE A 7 2.18 -13.42 -21.87
N PHE A 8 2.12 -12.10 -21.93
CA PHE A 8 0.98 -11.31 -21.46
C PHE A 8 0.22 -10.76 -22.67
N ILE A 9 -0.89 -11.42 -23.02
CA ILE A 9 -1.85 -10.93 -24.03
C ILE A 9 -2.72 -9.85 -23.38
N LEU A 10 -2.70 -8.65 -23.94
CA LEU A 10 -3.44 -7.48 -23.48
C LEU A 10 -4.51 -7.14 -24.52
N LEU A 11 -5.73 -7.64 -24.32
CA LEU A 11 -6.89 -7.30 -25.13
C LEU A 11 -7.62 -6.11 -24.50
N PHE A 12 -7.46 -4.92 -25.08
CA PHE A 12 -8.29 -3.75 -24.82
C PHE A 12 -9.41 -3.69 -25.86
N GLY A 13 -10.66 -3.93 -25.43
CA GLY A 13 -11.85 -3.53 -26.17
C GLY A 13 -12.35 -2.19 -25.63
N ILE A 14 -12.33 -1.15 -26.47
CA ILE A 14 -12.91 0.17 -26.19
C ILE A 14 -14.28 0.20 -26.86
N SER A 15 -15.34 0.48 -26.10
CA SER A 15 -16.62 0.93 -26.63
C SER A 15 -16.95 2.31 -26.05
N ILE A 16 -17.02 3.29 -26.95
CA ILE A 16 -17.42 4.68 -26.68
C ILE A 16 -18.95 4.70 -26.68
N LEU A 17 -19.55 5.26 -25.62
CA LEU A 17 -20.94 5.72 -25.65
C LEU A 17 -20.95 7.21 -25.30
N SER A 18 -21.49 7.98 -26.24
CA SER A 18 -21.65 9.43 -26.20
C SER A 18 -23.10 9.78 -25.86
N SER A 19 -23.28 10.91 -25.16
CA SER A 19 -24.49 11.75 -25.06
C SER A 19 -25.70 11.18 -24.27
N CYS A 20 -26.50 11.93 -23.50
CA CYS A 20 -26.67 13.37 -23.31
C CYS A 20 -27.57 13.67 -22.07
N ILE A 21 -27.41 14.89 -21.52
CA ILE A 21 -28.43 15.84 -21.01
C ILE A 21 -29.20 15.59 -19.68
N ASN A 22 -28.91 16.50 -18.75
CA ASN A 22 -29.70 17.28 -17.77
C ASN A 22 -30.89 16.67 -17.00
N THR A 23 -30.86 16.91 -15.69
CA THR A 23 -31.91 17.71 -15.04
C THR A 23 -31.39 18.37 -13.76
N ASP A 24 -31.74 19.64 -13.60
CA ASP A 24 -31.57 20.50 -12.44
C ASP A 24 -32.10 19.86 -11.14
N ILE A 25 -31.31 19.95 -10.06
CA ILE A 25 -31.86 20.04 -8.70
C ILE A 25 -31.01 21.04 -7.91
N THR A 26 -31.64 22.19 -7.64
CA THR A 26 -31.47 23.15 -6.55
C THR A 26 -30.19 23.02 -5.70
N ALA A 27 -29.26 23.95 -5.91
CA ALA A 27 -28.08 24.13 -5.09
C ALA A 27 -28.46 24.69 -3.70
N GLU A 28 -28.47 23.84 -2.69
CA GLU A 28 -28.18 24.24 -1.32
C GLU A 28 -26.66 24.36 -1.17
N GLU A 29 -26.20 25.53 -0.74
CA GLU A 29 -24.79 25.83 -0.47
C GLU A 29 -24.23 24.80 0.52
N PRO A 30 -23.22 23.97 0.16
CA PRO A 30 -22.64 23.06 1.12
C PRO A 30 -21.85 23.89 2.12
N ALA A 31 -22.42 24.05 3.32
CA ALA A 31 -21.72 24.56 4.48
C ALA A 31 -20.32 23.93 4.51
N THR A 32 -19.30 24.77 4.57
CA THR A 32 -17.90 24.39 4.54
C THR A 32 -17.61 23.44 5.70
N ILE A 33 -17.79 22.13 5.49
CA ILE A 33 -17.38 21.11 6.44
C ILE A 33 -15.86 21.07 6.31
N ALA A 34 -15.21 21.88 7.16
CA ALA A 34 -13.80 21.71 7.45
C ALA A 34 -13.56 20.20 7.65
N PRO A 35 -12.57 19.60 6.95
CA PRO A 35 -12.36 18.17 7.06
C PRO A 35 -12.22 17.83 8.53
N LYS A 36 -13.12 16.98 9.05
CA LYS A 36 -12.99 16.37 10.37
C LYS A 36 -11.68 15.60 10.34
N VAL A 37 -10.59 16.27 10.73
CA VAL A 37 -9.32 15.64 11.02
C VAL A 37 -9.65 14.72 12.20
N SER A 38 -9.81 13.42 11.91
CA SER A 38 -9.90 12.41 12.96
C SER A 38 -8.79 12.69 13.96
N PRO A 39 -9.09 12.73 15.27
CA PRO A 39 -8.08 13.03 16.27
C PRO A 39 -7.04 11.91 16.20
N VAL A 40 -5.87 12.23 15.65
CA VAL A 40 -4.71 11.33 15.62
C VAL A 40 -4.27 11.16 17.06
N HIS A 41 -4.87 10.19 17.75
CA HIS A 41 -4.45 9.81 19.09
C HIS A 41 -3.01 9.34 18.95
N ALA A 42 -2.13 10.09 19.61
CA ALA A 42 -0.69 10.05 19.50
C ALA A 42 -0.19 8.61 19.63
N ILE A 43 0.06 7.96 18.50
CA ILE A 43 1.22 7.08 18.41
C ILE A 43 2.40 7.94 18.90
N GLN A 44 3.34 7.41 19.68
CA GLN A 44 4.49 8.16 20.17
C GLN A 44 5.65 8.02 19.15
N PRO A 45 5.64 8.75 18.01
CA PRO A 45 6.71 8.69 17.03
C PRO A 45 8.03 9.06 17.67
N LYS A 46 8.08 9.83 18.76
CA LYS A 46 9.32 10.29 19.41
C LYS A 46 10.35 9.19 19.68
N ALA A 47 9.91 7.97 19.98
CA ALA A 47 10.81 6.84 20.20
C ALA A 47 11.52 6.35 18.92
N LEU A 48 10.90 6.51 17.75
CA LEU A 48 11.46 6.11 16.44
C LEU A 48 11.89 7.31 15.57
N LEU A 49 11.24 8.45 15.75
CA LEU A 49 11.29 9.70 14.98
C LEU A 49 11.13 10.88 15.96
N PRO A 50 12.21 11.35 16.62
CA PRO A 50 12.16 12.48 17.53
C PRO A 50 11.61 13.73 16.82
N GLY A 51 10.38 14.14 17.16
CA GLY A 51 9.70 15.30 16.56
C GLY A 51 8.96 15.05 15.24
N GLY A 52 8.91 13.79 14.75
CA GLY A 52 8.26 13.43 13.48
C GLY A 52 6.86 12.83 13.63
N SER A 53 6.26 12.44 12.52
CA SER A 53 5.04 11.62 12.41
C SER A 53 5.42 10.28 11.79
N LEU A 54 4.86 9.15 12.24
CA LEU A 54 5.03 7.86 11.54
C LEU A 54 4.26 7.82 10.21
N PHE A 55 3.33 8.74 10.02
CA PHE A 55 2.46 8.80 8.86
C PHE A 55 2.94 9.86 7.89
N THR A 56 3.19 9.47 6.64
CA THR A 56 3.22 10.42 5.53
C THR A 56 1.78 10.64 5.07
N ALA A 57 1.31 11.88 5.05
CA ALA A 57 -0.06 12.17 4.59
C ALA A 57 -0.31 11.57 3.20
N LEU A 58 -1.38 10.79 3.08
CA LEU A 58 -1.86 10.33 1.78
C LEU A 58 -2.26 11.57 0.97
N THR A 59 -1.68 11.74 -0.22
CA THR A 59 -2.03 12.84 -1.11
C THR A 59 -3.51 12.78 -1.50
N GLU A 60 -4.09 13.92 -1.83
CA GLU A 60 -5.42 13.99 -2.45
C GLU A 60 -5.47 13.06 -3.68
N GLY A 61 -6.53 12.25 -3.80
CA GLY A 61 -6.66 11.20 -4.82
C GLY A 61 -5.88 9.89 -4.57
N GLY A 62 -4.96 9.86 -3.60
CA GLY A 62 -4.22 8.64 -3.22
C GLY A 62 -5.15 7.57 -2.63
N ARG A 63 -6.04 7.98 -1.71
CA ARG A 63 -7.07 7.11 -1.12
C ARG A 63 -8.01 6.52 -2.18
N ASP A 64 -8.52 7.36 -3.08
CA ASP A 64 -9.43 6.91 -4.15
C ASP A 64 -8.75 5.93 -5.12
N THR A 65 -7.47 6.17 -5.42
CA THR A 65 -6.68 5.27 -6.26
C THR A 65 -6.48 3.91 -5.60
N ILE A 66 -6.15 3.89 -4.31
CA ILE A 66 -6.00 2.64 -3.52
C ILE A 66 -7.33 1.89 -3.49
N LEU A 67 -8.41 2.57 -3.13
CA LEU A 67 -9.76 2.00 -3.07
C LEU A 67 -10.19 1.43 -4.42
N GLY A 68 -10.00 2.16 -5.51
CA GLY A 68 -10.31 1.70 -6.87
C GLY A 68 -9.53 0.43 -7.27
N LYS A 69 -8.28 0.29 -6.80
CA LYS A 69 -7.46 -0.92 -7.04
C LYS A 69 -7.91 -2.10 -6.19
N ILE A 70 -8.21 -1.91 -4.91
CA ILE A 70 -8.75 -2.95 -4.03
C ILE A 70 -10.06 -3.50 -4.64
N ARG A 71 -10.98 -2.62 -5.05
CA ARG A 71 -12.23 -3.02 -5.72
C ARG A 71 -12.01 -3.90 -6.95
N ARG A 72 -11.01 -3.57 -7.77
CA ARG A 72 -10.68 -4.37 -8.97
C ARG A 72 -10.19 -5.77 -8.58
N ILE A 73 -9.33 -5.86 -7.56
CA ILE A 73 -8.81 -7.13 -7.05
C ILE A 73 -9.96 -8.00 -6.54
N GLU A 74 -10.79 -7.47 -5.65
CA GLU A 74 -11.89 -8.23 -5.08
C GLU A 74 -12.92 -8.68 -6.12
N ASN A 75 -13.25 -7.81 -7.10
CA ASN A 75 -14.12 -8.18 -8.22
C ASN A 75 -13.53 -9.33 -9.06
N GLN A 76 -12.20 -9.34 -9.26
CA GLN A 76 -11.52 -10.45 -9.93
C GLN A 76 -11.60 -11.73 -9.09
N GLN A 77 -11.49 -11.63 -7.77
CA GLN A 77 -11.61 -12.77 -6.86
C GLN A 77 -13.03 -13.34 -6.85
N LYS A 78 -14.04 -12.47 -6.79
CA LYS A 78 -15.45 -12.85 -6.90
C LYS A 78 -15.78 -13.56 -8.21
N LYS A 79 -15.19 -13.13 -9.33
CA LYS A 79 -15.33 -13.82 -10.62
C LYS A 79 -14.74 -15.23 -10.60
N LYS A 80 -13.66 -15.46 -9.84
CA LYS A 80 -13.00 -16.76 -9.72
C LYS A 80 -13.68 -17.68 -8.70
N ASN A 81 -14.13 -17.11 -7.60
CA ASN A 81 -14.82 -17.80 -6.53
C ASN A 81 -16.10 -17.03 -6.17
N PRO A 82 -17.28 -17.47 -6.63
CA PRO A 82 -18.55 -16.81 -6.33
C PRO A 82 -18.90 -16.76 -4.85
N ALA A 83 -18.34 -17.65 -4.02
CA ALA A 83 -18.50 -17.63 -2.57
C ALA A 83 -17.63 -16.56 -1.87
N PHE A 84 -16.76 -15.88 -2.63
CA PHE A 84 -16.01 -14.73 -2.13
C PHE A 84 -16.96 -13.61 -1.74
N THR A 85 -17.04 -13.32 -0.45
CA THR A 85 -17.89 -12.25 0.07
C THR A 85 -17.11 -10.93 0.00
N THR A 86 -17.28 -10.19 -1.09
CA THR A 86 -16.88 -8.77 -1.18
C THR A 86 -17.64 -7.99 -0.12
N GLN A 87 -16.94 -7.49 0.90
CA GLN A 87 -17.50 -6.54 1.87
C GLN A 87 -16.74 -5.22 1.75
N ILE A 88 -16.97 -4.48 0.66
CA ILE A 88 -16.36 -3.15 0.53
C ILE A 88 -17.08 -2.23 1.51
N LYS A 89 -16.53 -2.03 2.71
CA LYS A 89 -16.78 -0.77 3.42
C LYS A 89 -15.96 0.35 2.77
N ARG A 90 -16.52 1.56 2.79
CA ARG A 90 -15.86 2.77 2.25
C ARG A 90 -14.80 3.32 3.20
N ASP A 91 -14.76 2.81 4.43
CA ASP A 91 -14.05 3.39 5.56
C ASP A 91 -12.91 2.48 6.01
N PHE A 92 -11.90 2.31 5.15
CA PHE A 92 -10.65 1.69 5.56
C PHE A 92 -9.96 2.52 6.64
N GLN A 93 -9.42 1.85 7.64
CA GLN A 93 -8.39 2.42 8.49
C GLN A 93 -7.03 2.27 7.82
N TYR A 94 -6.23 3.33 7.87
CA TYR A 94 -4.91 3.38 7.24
C TYR A 94 -3.82 3.41 8.32
N PHE A 95 -2.98 2.39 8.32
CA PHE A 95 -1.86 2.27 9.26
C PHE A 95 -0.53 2.55 8.57
N PRO A 96 0.42 3.19 9.26
CA PRO A 96 1.68 3.62 8.67
C PRO A 96 2.63 2.45 8.40
N VAL A 97 3.50 2.69 7.43
CA VAL A 97 4.68 1.86 7.16
C VAL A 97 5.91 2.72 7.41
N VAL A 98 6.86 2.18 8.14
CA VAL A 98 8.12 2.83 8.52
C VAL A 98 9.25 2.09 7.84
N GLU A 99 10.17 2.83 7.24
CA GLU A 99 11.37 2.26 6.64
C GLU A 99 12.52 2.29 7.64
N ALA A 100 13.14 1.13 7.85
CA ALA A 100 14.41 0.99 8.56
C ALA A 100 15.55 0.83 7.56
N PHE A 101 16.60 1.64 7.72
CA PHE A 101 17.81 1.56 6.92
C PHE A 101 19.04 1.72 7.82
N ARG A 102 20.20 1.22 7.36
CA ARG A 102 21.45 1.35 8.09
C ARG A 102 22.34 2.40 7.43
N GLU A 103 22.89 3.28 8.24
CA GLU A 103 23.88 4.27 7.83
C GLU A 103 24.96 4.35 8.91
N ASN A 104 26.23 4.26 8.51
CA ASN A 104 27.37 4.31 9.43
C ASN A 104 27.25 3.33 10.63
N GLY A 105 26.74 2.12 10.38
CA GLY A 105 26.55 1.09 11.40
C GLY A 105 25.35 1.30 12.32
N LYS A 106 24.66 2.44 12.25
CA LYS A 106 23.46 2.75 13.03
C LYS A 106 22.19 2.50 12.23
N THR A 107 21.13 2.09 12.92
CA THR A 107 19.79 1.96 12.32
C THR A 107 19.10 3.31 12.39
N HIS A 108 18.52 3.73 11.28
CA HIS A 108 17.71 4.92 11.15
C HIS A 108 16.33 4.56 10.65
N TYR A 109 15.35 5.35 11.07
CA TYR A 109 13.95 5.16 10.72
C TYR A 109 13.44 6.39 9.96
N ARG A 110 12.57 6.16 8.99
CA ARG A 110 11.82 7.24 8.32
C ARG A 110 10.42 6.79 7.94
N PRO A 111 9.45 7.71 7.86
CA PRO A 111 8.12 7.39 7.34
C PRO A 111 8.20 6.91 5.89
N SER A 112 7.42 5.90 5.55
CA SER A 112 7.15 5.53 4.16
C SER A 112 5.91 6.26 3.65
N LYS A 113 5.77 6.31 2.31
CA LYS A 113 4.50 6.61 1.66
C LYS A 113 3.60 5.37 1.56
N ASP A 114 4.14 4.18 1.80
CA ASP A 114 3.38 2.93 1.85
C ASP A 114 2.38 2.96 3.02
N VAL A 115 1.23 2.30 2.87
CA VAL A 115 0.21 2.19 3.91
C VAL A 115 -0.40 0.78 3.96
N VAL A 116 -0.84 0.36 5.15
CA VAL A 116 -1.73 -0.80 5.30
C VAL A 116 -3.16 -0.31 5.42
N CYS A 117 -4.06 -0.88 4.63
CA CYS A 117 -5.49 -0.60 4.69
C CYS A 117 -6.17 -1.79 5.38
N VAL A 118 -6.90 -1.51 6.45
CA VAL A 118 -7.60 -2.50 7.27
C VAL A 118 -9.09 -2.20 7.19
N ASP A 119 -9.87 -3.22 6.86
CA ASP A 119 -11.31 -3.18 7.01
C ASP A 119 -11.66 -4.01 8.26
N GLU A 120 -12.15 -3.35 9.30
CA GLU A 120 -12.44 -4.00 10.58
C GLU A 120 -13.51 -5.11 10.49
N THR A 121 -14.26 -5.18 9.39
CA THR A 121 -15.30 -6.20 9.20
C THR A 121 -14.84 -7.45 8.50
N ILE A 122 -13.70 -7.38 7.82
CA ILE A 122 -13.12 -8.54 7.14
C ILE A 122 -11.71 -8.80 7.62
N PRO A 123 -11.34 -10.08 7.75
CA PRO A 123 -10.01 -10.43 8.24
C PRO A 123 -8.99 -10.37 7.09
N THR A 124 -8.91 -9.23 6.40
CA THR A 124 -8.05 -9.02 5.21
C THR A 124 -7.26 -7.74 5.34
N TYR A 125 -5.95 -7.88 5.15
CA TYR A 125 -5.00 -6.76 5.17
C TYR A 125 -4.56 -6.42 3.74
N TYR A 126 -4.77 -5.16 3.34
CA TYR A 126 -4.31 -4.64 2.06
C TYR A 126 -3.05 -3.81 2.24
N PHE A 127 -1.95 -4.26 1.67
CA PHE A 127 -0.70 -3.50 1.65
C PHE A 127 -0.61 -2.69 0.35
N ALA A 128 -0.64 -1.37 0.49
CA ALA A 128 -0.54 -0.43 -0.61
C ALA A 128 0.86 0.16 -0.67
N CYS A 129 1.64 -0.24 -1.69
CA CYS A 129 2.98 0.29 -1.91
C CYS A 129 2.93 1.47 -2.90
N TYR A 130 3.55 2.57 -2.52
CA TYR A 130 3.72 3.74 -3.37
C TYR A 130 5.02 3.62 -4.16
N HIS A 131 4.92 3.73 -5.49
CA HIS A 131 6.07 3.80 -6.39
C HIS A 131 6.18 5.21 -6.93
N ASP A 132 7.17 5.96 -6.43
CA ASP A 132 7.59 7.21 -7.05
C ASP A 132 8.34 6.89 -8.33
N ARG A 133 7.70 7.14 -9.47
CA ARG A 133 8.28 6.93 -10.80
C ARG A 133 8.37 8.22 -11.58
N SER A 134 8.14 9.36 -10.93
CA SER A 134 8.17 10.68 -11.55
C SER A 134 9.48 10.94 -12.31
N ASN A 135 10.58 10.44 -11.77
CA ASN A 135 11.93 10.59 -12.32
C ASN A 135 12.36 9.45 -13.26
N PHE A 136 11.51 8.45 -13.52
CA PHE A 136 11.85 7.32 -14.39
C PHE A 136 12.20 7.81 -15.79
N LYS A 137 13.32 7.35 -16.35
CA LYS A 137 13.76 7.67 -17.71
C LYS A 137 13.86 6.40 -18.53
N LYS A 138 13.78 6.52 -19.86
CA LYS A 138 13.92 5.35 -20.76
C LYS A 138 15.31 4.73 -20.65
N GLU A 139 16.30 5.55 -20.29
CA GLU A 139 17.69 5.15 -20.03
C GLU A 139 17.83 4.26 -18.79
N ASP A 140 16.85 4.23 -17.88
CA ASP A 140 16.85 3.35 -16.72
C ASP A 140 16.58 1.88 -17.12
N ASN A 141 15.95 1.66 -18.27
CA ASN A 141 15.73 0.32 -18.84
C ASN A 141 15.75 0.36 -20.39
N PRO A 142 16.94 0.51 -20.99
CA PRO A 142 17.07 0.69 -22.44
C PRO A 142 16.67 -0.57 -23.21
N TYR A 143 16.86 -1.75 -22.62
CA TYR A 143 16.50 -3.02 -23.24
C TYR A 143 14.99 -3.14 -23.47
N MET A 144 14.18 -2.87 -22.44
CA MET A 144 12.72 -2.90 -22.56
C MET A 144 12.24 -1.83 -23.55
N TYR A 145 12.79 -0.62 -23.47
CA TYR A 145 12.38 0.47 -24.35
C TYR A 145 12.69 0.16 -25.82
N ASN A 146 13.90 -0.28 -26.13
CA ASN A 146 14.31 -0.60 -27.50
C ASN A 146 13.51 -1.80 -28.05
N GLY A 147 13.29 -2.85 -27.25
CA GLY A 147 12.47 -3.99 -27.68
C GLY A 147 11.03 -3.59 -28.00
N VAL A 148 10.41 -2.72 -27.19
CA VAL A 148 9.05 -2.21 -27.48
C VAL A 148 9.05 -1.29 -28.70
N LYS A 149 10.08 -0.45 -28.85
CA LYS A 149 10.24 0.43 -30.02
C LYS A 149 10.36 -0.37 -31.32
N GLU A 150 11.13 -1.46 -31.31
CA GLU A 150 11.33 -2.32 -32.49
C GLU A 150 10.04 -3.05 -32.88
N VAL A 151 9.24 -3.52 -31.91
CA VAL A 151 8.05 -4.33 -32.18
C VAL A 151 6.80 -3.48 -32.42
N LEU A 152 6.60 -2.40 -31.64
CA LEU A 152 5.36 -1.61 -31.61
C LEU A 152 5.56 -0.16 -32.06
N GLY A 153 6.78 0.23 -32.42
CA GLY A 153 7.09 1.56 -32.91
C GLY A 153 7.45 2.58 -31.81
N GLN A 154 8.03 3.70 -32.26
CA GLN A 154 8.53 4.77 -31.41
C GLN A 154 7.43 5.41 -30.54
N GLU A 155 6.27 5.72 -31.13
CA GLU A 155 5.16 6.38 -30.43
C GLU A 155 4.65 5.54 -29.25
N PHE A 156 4.51 4.22 -29.46
CA PHE A 156 4.08 3.32 -28.40
C PHE A 156 5.13 3.20 -27.29
N ALA A 157 6.42 3.16 -27.64
CA ALA A 157 7.50 3.12 -26.68
C ALA A 157 7.57 4.39 -25.81
N ASP A 158 7.39 5.57 -26.42
CA ASP A 158 7.36 6.85 -25.70
C ASP A 158 6.13 6.98 -24.80
N ASP A 159 4.95 6.58 -25.29
CA ASP A 159 3.73 6.59 -24.49
C ASP A 159 3.79 5.57 -23.33
N MET A 160 4.44 4.42 -23.53
CA MET A 160 4.74 3.49 -22.44
C MET A 160 5.59 4.16 -21.35
N VAL A 161 6.66 4.88 -21.70
CA VAL A 161 7.51 5.60 -20.72
C VAL A 161 6.68 6.65 -19.97
N ARG A 162 5.84 7.41 -20.68
CA ARG A 162 4.90 8.38 -20.08
C ARG A 162 3.95 7.69 -19.09
N ARG A 163 3.36 6.55 -19.46
CA ARG A 163 2.51 5.72 -18.58
C ARG A 163 3.27 5.07 -17.42
N TYR A 164 4.58 4.87 -17.57
CA TYR A 164 5.43 4.30 -16.52
C TYR A 164 5.81 5.36 -15.47
N LYS A 165 6.03 6.61 -15.90
CA LYS A 165 6.27 7.77 -15.05
C LYS A 165 5.10 8.15 -14.15
N ALA A 166 3.88 7.83 -14.57
CA ALA A 166 2.70 8.04 -13.73
C ALA A 166 2.89 7.32 -12.38
N ASN A 167 2.81 8.07 -11.28
CA ASN A 167 2.90 7.54 -9.93
C ASN A 167 1.92 6.38 -9.77
N LYS A 168 2.40 5.26 -9.22
CA LYS A 168 1.61 4.03 -9.14
C LYS A 168 1.56 3.50 -7.73
N TRP A 169 0.34 3.27 -7.28
CA TRP A 169 0.07 2.37 -6.18
C TRP A 169 0.03 0.93 -6.69
N THR A 170 0.75 0.03 -6.03
CA THR A 170 0.55 -1.41 -6.16
C THR A 170 -0.13 -1.92 -4.91
N ILE A 171 -1.17 -2.74 -5.08
CA ILE A 171 -1.87 -3.36 -3.95
C ILE A 171 -1.49 -4.83 -3.93
N SER A 172 -0.94 -5.26 -2.80
CA SER A 172 -0.87 -6.67 -2.41
C SER A 172 -1.85 -6.89 -1.26
N TYR A 173 -2.36 -8.10 -1.13
CA TYR A 173 -3.27 -8.45 -0.04
C TYR A 173 -2.94 -9.85 0.46
N SER A 174 -3.27 -10.07 1.73
CA SER A 174 -3.17 -11.38 2.35
C SER A 174 -4.48 -11.65 3.08
N TYR A 175 -5.09 -12.79 2.79
CA TYR A 175 -6.23 -13.29 3.56
C TYR A 175 -5.73 -13.85 4.89
N THR A 176 -6.56 -13.78 5.93
CA THR A 176 -6.19 -14.28 7.26
C THR A 176 -5.56 -15.66 7.26
N GLY A 177 -4.64 -15.84 8.22
CA GLY A 177 -3.97 -17.09 8.49
C GLY A 177 -2.54 -17.10 7.95
N GLY A 178 -1.58 -17.04 8.89
CA GLY A 178 -0.17 -17.28 8.62
C GLY A 178 0.67 -16.02 8.40
N GLY A 179 1.95 -16.15 8.71
CA GLY A 179 2.99 -15.18 8.33
C GLY A 179 2.84 -13.81 8.98
N LEU A 180 2.60 -12.78 8.16
CA LEU A 180 2.51 -11.38 8.59
C LEU A 180 1.17 -11.07 9.27
N ASN A 181 0.07 -11.72 8.87
CA ASN A 181 -1.26 -11.43 9.40
C ASN A 181 -1.36 -11.78 10.89
N ASP A 182 -0.87 -12.96 11.28
CA ASP A 182 -0.82 -13.36 12.70
C ASP A 182 -0.03 -12.35 13.56
N LYS A 183 1.01 -11.74 12.98
CA LYS A 183 1.81 -10.70 13.65
C LYS A 183 1.07 -9.37 13.76
N ILE A 184 0.23 -9.02 12.77
CA ILE A 184 -0.63 -7.83 12.84
C ILE A 184 -1.72 -8.04 13.90
N ASP A 185 -2.38 -9.19 13.89
CA ASP A 185 -3.40 -9.53 14.89
C ASP A 185 -2.82 -9.49 16.31
N TYR A 186 -1.62 -10.05 16.50
CA TYR A 186 -0.87 -9.96 17.76
C TYR A 186 -0.55 -8.51 18.14
N ALA A 187 -0.05 -7.71 17.19
CA ALA A 187 0.30 -6.30 17.42
C ALA A 187 -0.92 -5.49 17.87
N ILE A 188 -2.06 -5.66 17.22
CA ILE A 188 -3.33 -5.01 17.59
C ILE A 188 -3.70 -5.39 19.02
N LYS A 189 -3.67 -6.69 19.35
CA LYS A 189 -4.03 -7.20 20.69
C LYS A 189 -3.11 -6.68 21.81
N GLU A 190 -1.82 -6.58 21.56
CA GLU A 190 -0.83 -6.21 22.58
C GLU A 190 -0.57 -4.70 22.70
N SER A 191 -0.99 -3.92 21.71
CA SER A 191 -0.84 -2.46 21.70
C SER A 191 -1.71 -1.77 22.74
N ASP A 192 -1.24 -0.63 23.25
CA ASP A 192 -1.99 0.18 24.23
C ASP A 192 -3.34 0.69 23.69
N ASP A 193 -3.45 0.89 22.38
CA ASP A 193 -4.57 1.60 21.73
C ASP A 193 -5.18 0.85 20.54
N GLY A 194 -4.86 -0.43 20.37
CA GLY A 194 -5.30 -1.24 19.24
C GLY A 194 -4.58 -0.92 17.92
N LYS A 195 -3.54 -0.06 17.92
CA LYS A 195 -2.85 0.35 16.69
C LYS A 195 -1.52 -0.35 16.49
N PHE A 196 -1.16 -0.47 15.21
CA PHE A 196 0.10 -1.05 14.76
C PHE A 196 0.72 -0.23 13.65
N PHE A 197 1.96 -0.57 13.28
CA PHE A 197 2.62 -0.11 12.07
C PHE A 197 3.44 -1.25 11.46
N LEU A 198 3.77 -1.15 10.18
CA LEU A 198 4.70 -2.09 9.57
C LEU A 198 6.10 -1.49 9.52
N LEU A 199 7.09 -2.27 9.92
CA LEU A 199 8.50 -1.94 9.75
C LEU A 199 9.05 -2.67 8.53
N LYS A 200 9.39 -1.89 7.51
CA LYS A 200 10.02 -2.33 6.26
C LYS A 200 11.51 -2.10 6.35
N THR A 201 12.28 -3.18 6.46
CA THR A 201 13.74 -3.10 6.42
C THR A 201 14.19 -3.16 4.97
N ILE A 202 14.97 -2.16 4.54
CA ILE A 202 15.56 -2.14 3.20
C ILE A 202 16.97 -2.70 3.31
N SER A 203 17.25 -3.79 2.61
CA SER A 203 18.60 -4.33 2.49
C SER A 203 18.94 -4.66 1.03
N PRO A 204 20.22 -4.62 0.64
CA PRO A 204 20.65 -4.99 -0.72
C PRO A 204 20.31 -6.44 -1.11
N TYR A 205 20.12 -7.32 -0.12
CA TYR A 205 19.98 -8.77 -0.30
C TYR A 205 18.54 -9.26 -0.10
N GLY A 206 17.59 -8.34 0.06
CA GLY A 206 16.19 -8.64 0.33
C GLY A 206 15.67 -7.83 1.51
N GLY A 207 14.48 -7.27 1.36
CA GLY A 207 13.79 -6.57 2.43
C GLY A 207 12.99 -7.52 3.31
N SER A 208 12.66 -7.08 4.53
CA SER A 208 11.68 -7.76 5.38
C SER A 208 10.62 -6.78 5.83
N ILE A 209 9.42 -7.28 6.06
CA ILE A 209 8.30 -6.52 6.61
C ILE A 209 7.86 -7.23 7.89
N ASN A 210 7.76 -6.47 8.98
CA ASN A 210 7.27 -6.99 10.26
C ASN A 210 6.21 -6.07 10.84
N ALA A 211 5.19 -6.64 11.48
CA ALA A 211 4.26 -5.87 12.29
C ALA A 211 4.96 -5.41 13.57
N CYS A 212 4.63 -4.20 13.98
CA CYS A 212 5.15 -3.55 15.18
C CYS A 212 4.02 -2.78 15.87
N TYR A 213 4.17 -2.52 17.15
CA TYR A 213 3.19 -1.82 17.97
C TYR A 213 3.87 -0.97 19.03
N PHE A 214 3.10 -0.13 19.70
CA PHE A 214 3.55 0.59 20.89
C PHE A 214 2.89 0.00 22.12
N LYS A 215 3.70 -0.22 23.17
CA LYS A 215 3.27 -0.63 24.49
C LYS A 215 4.06 0.14 25.53
N ASP A 216 3.37 0.74 26.50
CA ASP A 216 3.97 1.60 27.52
C ASP A 216 4.88 2.71 26.92
N GLY A 217 4.45 3.27 25.78
CA GLY A 217 5.21 4.31 25.06
C GLY A 217 6.47 3.85 24.34
N LYS A 218 6.76 2.54 24.32
CA LYS A 218 7.93 1.95 23.66
C LYS A 218 7.54 1.16 22.41
N PRO A 219 8.34 1.20 21.33
CA PRO A 219 8.08 0.44 20.12
C PRO A 219 8.52 -1.02 20.28
N TYR A 220 7.67 -1.96 19.87
CA TYR A 220 7.95 -3.41 19.84
C TYR A 220 7.77 -3.96 18.44
N ILE A 221 8.65 -4.90 18.05
CA ILE A 221 8.55 -5.66 16.80
C ILE A 221 8.06 -7.08 17.08
N CYS A 222 7.07 -7.54 16.31
CA CYS A 222 6.55 -8.90 16.39
C CYS A 222 7.54 -9.88 15.73
N LYS A 223 8.06 -10.81 16.53
CA LYS A 223 8.91 -11.93 16.08
C LYS A 223 8.14 -13.23 16.22
N LYS A 224 8.36 -14.14 15.28
CA LYS A 224 7.83 -15.50 15.34
C LYS A 224 9.00 -16.41 15.64
N ASP A 225 8.92 -17.14 16.73
CA ASP A 225 9.93 -18.11 17.15
C ASP A 225 9.69 -19.45 16.42
N ASP A 226 10.65 -20.38 16.51
CA ASP A 226 10.64 -21.63 15.74
C ASP A 226 9.45 -22.55 16.08
N ASP A 227 8.93 -22.43 17.30
CA ASP A 227 7.72 -23.13 17.77
C ASP A 227 6.41 -22.51 17.23
N GLY A 228 6.52 -21.40 16.49
CA GLY A 228 5.39 -20.67 15.94
C GLY A 228 4.80 -19.62 16.87
N THR A 229 5.31 -19.49 18.11
CA THR A 229 4.88 -18.47 19.07
C THR A 229 5.26 -17.08 18.56
N ILE A 230 4.37 -16.10 18.74
CA ILE A 230 4.64 -14.70 18.41
C ILE A 230 4.93 -13.93 19.69
N THR A 231 6.06 -13.25 19.72
CA THR A 231 6.52 -12.43 20.85
C THR A 231 6.85 -11.01 20.39
N GLY A 232 6.61 -10.03 21.27
CA GLY A 232 7.08 -8.66 21.08
C GLY A 232 8.50 -8.50 21.63
N LYS A 233 9.42 -7.97 20.81
CA LYS A 233 10.75 -7.54 21.25
C LYS A 233 10.86 -6.03 21.12
N GLU A 234 11.35 -5.35 22.16
CA GLU A 234 11.54 -3.89 22.12
C GLU A 234 12.50 -3.53 20.98
N LEU A 235 12.12 -2.55 20.16
CA LEU A 235 12.96 -2.01 19.09
C LEU A 235 14.02 -1.10 19.73
N GLN A 236 15.28 -1.50 19.61
CA GLN A 236 16.45 -0.74 20.06
C GLN A 236 16.96 0.25 19.02
#